data_AF-A0A8T4IZF4-F1
#
_entry.id   AF-A0A8T4IZF4-F1
#
_cell.length_a   1.000
_cell.length_b   1.000
_cell.length_c   1.000
_cell.angle_alpha   90.00
_cell.angle_beta   90.00
_cell.angle_gamma   90.00
#
_symmetry.space_group_name_H-M   'P 1'
#
loop_
_entity.id
_entity.type
_entity.pdbx_description
1 polymer ?
#
loop_
_entity_poly.entity_id
_entity_poly.type
_entity_poly.pdbx_seq_one_letter_code
_entity_poly.pdbx_strand_id
1 'polypeptide(L)'
;MCAPHYCRTGGRRTGAGPGQPHWEAAVSDATHRSKTLDWLLDDLANRVGEVRHAVVLSNDGLVVGASGDLPREDSERLAAVASAFHSLAKGVGHQFRTGQVRQTMVEMEDGYLFIAAAGQGSALAVLSGIQADLGLIAYEMTRLVRRVGEHLSAPARTDG
;
A
#
# COMPACT_ATOMS: atom_id res chain seq x y z
N MET A 1 -43.69 -35.99 53.00
CA MET A 1 -42.99 -36.93 52.09
C MET A 1 -43.20 -36.42 50.67
N CYS A 2 -42.15 -35.91 50.02
CA CYS A 2 -42.16 -35.41 48.64
C CYS A 2 -41.03 -36.12 47.87
N ALA A 3 -41.35 -36.60 46.67
CA ALA A 3 -40.41 -37.13 45.67
C ALA A 3 -40.92 -36.73 44.27
N PRO A 4 -40.05 -36.73 43.23
CA PRO A 4 -39.97 -35.65 42.24
C PRO A 4 -40.64 -35.97 40.90
N HIS A 5 -41.07 -34.94 40.18
CA HIS A 5 -41.41 -35.06 38.75
C HIS A 5 -40.52 -34.14 37.91
N TYR A 6 -39.68 -34.78 37.11
CA TYR A 6 -38.76 -34.23 36.13
C TYR A 6 -39.56 -33.76 34.89
N CYS A 7 -39.43 -32.48 34.51
CA CYS A 7 -40.01 -31.93 33.30
C CYS A 7 -38.93 -31.86 32.21
N ARG A 8 -39.06 -32.70 31.18
CA ARG A 8 -38.20 -32.70 29.98
C ARG A 8 -39.07 -32.61 28.74
N THR A 9 -39.14 -31.42 28.14
CA THR A 9 -39.46 -31.16 26.73
C THR A 9 -38.66 -29.90 26.36
N GLY A 10 -37.82 -29.83 25.33
CA GLY A 10 -37.95 -30.35 23.98
C GLY A 10 -38.37 -29.21 23.05
N GLY A 11 -37.53 -28.19 22.86
CA GLY A 11 -37.86 -26.98 22.07
C GLY A 11 -36.68 -26.45 21.26
N ARG A 12 -36.68 -26.78 19.97
CA ARG A 12 -35.85 -26.37 18.83
C ARG A 12 -34.92 -25.15 19.03
N ARG A 13 -33.60 -25.40 18.93
CA ARG A 13 -32.62 -24.38 18.55
C ARG A 13 -32.83 -24.06 17.06
N THR A 14 -33.35 -22.87 16.77
CA THR A 14 -33.26 -22.26 15.44
C THR A 14 -31.78 -22.12 15.08
N GLY A 15 -31.37 -22.69 13.95
CA GLY A 15 -30.01 -22.61 13.46
C GLY A 15 -29.65 -21.17 13.10
N ALA A 16 -28.82 -20.55 13.92
CA ALA A 16 -27.92 -19.50 13.48
C ALA A 16 -26.82 -20.19 12.66
N GLY A 17 -26.71 -19.84 11.38
CA GLY A 17 -25.58 -20.27 10.54
C GLY A 17 -24.25 -19.85 11.17
N PRO A 18 -23.13 -20.51 10.82
CA PRO A 18 -21.83 -20.17 11.39
C PRO A 18 -21.52 -18.72 11.06
N GLY A 19 -21.41 -17.86 12.10
CA GLY A 19 -20.98 -16.49 11.93
C GLY A 19 -19.62 -16.49 11.25
N GLN A 20 -19.55 -15.95 10.03
CA GLN A 20 -18.30 -15.84 9.30
C GLN A 20 -17.29 -15.07 10.16
N PRO A 21 -16.07 -15.57 10.28
CA PRO A 21 -15.09 -14.94 11.15
C PRO A 21 -14.65 -13.61 10.52
N HIS A 22 -14.67 -12.55 11.33
CA HIS A 22 -14.40 -11.16 10.91
C HIS A 22 -13.07 -10.95 10.13
N TRP A 23 -12.10 -11.86 10.24
CA TRP A 23 -10.84 -11.78 9.47
C TRP A 23 -11.03 -12.02 7.97
N GLU A 24 -12.05 -12.76 7.55
CA GLU A 24 -12.32 -13.09 6.14
C GLU A 24 -12.75 -11.84 5.34
N ALA A 25 -13.51 -10.93 5.99
CA ALA A 25 -13.87 -9.63 5.45
C ALA A 25 -12.65 -8.68 5.35
N ALA A 26 -11.79 -8.68 6.36
CA ALA A 26 -10.57 -7.86 6.37
C ALA A 26 -9.56 -8.28 5.27
N VAL A 27 -9.41 -9.59 5.02
CA VAL A 27 -8.57 -10.13 3.94
C VAL A 27 -9.13 -9.76 2.56
N SER A 28 -10.45 -9.81 2.40
CA SER A 28 -11.12 -9.45 1.14
C SER A 28 -10.93 -7.96 0.80
N ASP A 29 -11.06 -7.08 1.80
CA ASP A 29 -10.87 -5.63 1.65
C ASP A 29 -9.41 -5.25 1.35
N ALA A 30 -8.44 -5.89 2.03
CA ALA A 30 -7.02 -5.70 1.75
C ALA A 30 -6.65 -6.15 0.32
N THR A 31 -7.20 -7.27 -0.14
CA THR A 31 -6.99 -7.78 -1.50
C THR A 31 -7.57 -6.83 -2.55
N HIS A 32 -8.75 -6.26 -2.28
CA HIS A 32 -9.37 -5.29 -3.18
C HIS A 32 -8.56 -3.98 -3.27
N ARG A 33 -8.04 -3.48 -2.14
CA ARG A 33 -7.16 -2.31 -2.11
C ARG A 33 -5.86 -2.54 -2.89
N SER A 34 -5.19 -3.68 -2.66
CA SER A 34 -3.96 -4.04 -3.38
C SER A 34 -4.21 -4.07 -4.90
N LYS A 35 -5.26 -4.76 -5.37
CA LYS A 35 -5.62 -4.77 -6.79
C LYS A 35 -5.92 -3.39 -7.37
N THR A 36 -6.54 -2.52 -6.58
CA THR A 36 -6.83 -1.14 -7.01
C THR A 36 -5.54 -0.33 -7.13
N LEU A 37 -4.59 -0.51 -6.19
CA LEU A 37 -3.28 0.14 -6.24
C LEU A 37 -2.42 -0.36 -7.40
N ASP A 38 -2.43 -1.66 -7.67
CA ASP A 38 -1.71 -2.26 -8.80
C ASP A 38 -2.18 -1.60 -10.12
N TRP A 39 -3.49 -1.50 -10.32
CA TRP A 39 -4.05 -0.81 -11.49
C TRP A 39 -3.66 0.67 -11.58
N LEU A 40 -3.59 1.38 -10.44
CA LEU A 40 -3.15 2.78 -10.42
C LEU A 40 -1.68 2.93 -10.83
N LEU A 41 -0.83 1.97 -10.45
CA LEU A 41 0.58 1.92 -10.83
C LEU A 41 0.74 1.56 -12.31
N ASP A 42 -0.10 0.68 -12.82
CA ASP A 42 -0.16 0.38 -14.26
C ASP A 42 -0.59 1.60 -15.07
N ASP A 43 -1.58 2.38 -14.62
CA ASP A 43 -1.99 3.63 -15.28
C ASP A 43 -0.83 4.64 -15.30
N LEU A 44 0.00 4.72 -14.26
CA LEU A 44 1.22 5.53 -14.26
C LEU A 44 2.22 5.05 -15.31
N ALA A 45 2.56 3.75 -15.29
CA ALA A 45 3.55 3.18 -16.22
C ALA A 45 3.12 3.32 -17.68
N ASN A 46 1.82 3.17 -17.96
CA ASN A 46 1.28 3.33 -19.32
C ASN A 46 1.25 4.79 -19.80
N ARG A 47 1.12 5.77 -18.89
CA ARG A 47 1.11 7.20 -19.23
C ARG A 47 2.51 7.75 -19.48
N VAL A 48 3.52 7.14 -18.86
CA VAL A 48 4.91 7.58 -18.96
C VAL A 48 5.74 6.41 -19.47
N GLY A 49 5.91 6.33 -20.79
CA GLY A 49 6.49 5.15 -21.46
C GLY A 49 7.90 4.79 -21.00
N GLU A 50 8.63 5.71 -20.40
CA GLU A 50 9.98 5.50 -19.86
C GLU A 50 9.99 5.01 -18.40
N VAL A 51 8.84 4.95 -17.73
CA VAL A 51 8.70 4.29 -16.42
C VAL A 51 8.77 2.78 -16.63
N ARG A 52 9.74 2.15 -15.97
CA ARG A 52 9.95 0.71 -16.04
C ARG A 52 9.15 -0.02 -14.97
N HIS A 53 9.19 0.50 -13.74
CA HIS A 53 8.61 -0.16 -12.57
C HIS A 53 8.11 0.86 -11.56
N ALA A 54 7.02 0.55 -10.88
CA ALA A 54 6.50 1.36 -9.78
C ALA A 54 5.98 0.49 -8.63
N VAL A 55 6.21 0.92 -7.40
CA VAL A 55 5.79 0.22 -6.18
C VAL A 55 5.26 1.22 -5.16
N VAL A 56 4.12 0.92 -4.54
CA VAL A 56 3.69 1.54 -3.28
C VAL A 56 4.13 0.63 -2.14
N LEU A 57 4.77 1.21 -1.15
CA LEU A 57 5.25 0.51 0.05
C LEU A 57 4.75 1.20 1.32
N SER A 58 4.62 0.44 2.40
CA SER A 58 4.40 0.95 3.75
C SER A 58 5.71 1.40 4.40
N ASN A 59 5.60 2.09 5.53
CA ASN A 59 6.75 2.66 6.24
C ASN A 59 7.69 1.61 6.87
N ASP A 60 7.25 0.36 6.98
CA ASP A 60 8.07 -0.81 7.36
C ASP A 60 8.75 -1.48 6.16
N GLY A 61 8.53 -0.98 4.94
CA GLY A 61 9.17 -1.49 3.72
C GLY A 61 8.42 -2.64 3.04
N LEU A 62 7.20 -2.95 3.46
CA LEU A 62 6.39 -3.98 2.81
C LEU A 62 5.69 -3.43 1.55
N VAL A 63 5.61 -4.26 0.51
CA VAL A 63 4.90 -3.93 -0.73
C VAL A 63 3.39 -3.91 -0.47
N VAL A 64 2.75 -2.80 -0.84
CA VAL A 64 1.29 -2.59 -0.75
C VAL A 64 0.63 -2.69 -2.12
N GLY A 65 1.38 -2.35 -3.18
CA GLY A 65 1.00 -2.57 -4.58
C GLY A 65 2.20 -2.40 -5.51
N ALA A 66 2.15 -3.03 -6.68
CA ALA A 66 3.21 -3.00 -7.68
C ALA A 66 2.63 -2.90 -9.10
N SER A 67 3.36 -2.28 -10.02
CA SER A 67 3.05 -2.33 -11.46
C SER A 67 3.17 -3.77 -11.97
N GLY A 68 2.25 -4.20 -12.83
CA GLY A 68 2.04 -5.59 -13.25
C GLY A 68 3.22 -6.27 -13.92
N ASP A 69 4.13 -5.51 -14.55
CA ASP A 69 5.32 -6.06 -15.20
C ASP A 69 6.50 -6.31 -14.23
N LEU A 70 6.35 -5.98 -12.94
CA LEU A 70 7.40 -6.16 -11.94
C LEU A 70 7.24 -7.50 -11.20
N PRO A 71 8.20 -8.43 -11.31
CA PRO A 71 8.18 -9.67 -10.53
C PRO A 71 8.13 -9.39 -9.03
N ARG A 72 7.47 -10.28 -8.28
CA ARG A 72 7.30 -10.11 -6.84
C ARG A 72 8.62 -9.90 -6.10
N GLU A 73 9.64 -10.71 -6.40
CA GLU A 73 10.97 -10.56 -5.77
C GLU A 73 11.58 -9.17 -6.03
N ASP A 74 11.46 -8.67 -7.26
CA ASP A 74 11.98 -7.35 -7.62
C ASP A 74 11.17 -6.22 -6.97
N SER A 75 9.86 -6.41 -6.80
CA SER A 75 9.02 -5.46 -6.04
C SER A 75 9.42 -5.37 -4.56
N GLU A 76 9.71 -6.51 -3.94
CA GLU A 76 10.17 -6.58 -2.55
C GLU A 76 11.56 -5.93 -2.41
N ARG A 77 12.45 -6.18 -3.38
CA ARG A 77 13.78 -5.55 -3.45
C ARG A 77 13.68 -4.04 -3.61
N LEU A 78 12.83 -3.55 -4.52
CA LEU A 78 12.62 -2.12 -4.74
C LEU A 78 12.02 -1.45 -3.49
N ALA A 79 11.07 -2.08 -2.81
CA ALA A 79 10.51 -1.58 -1.55
C ALA A 79 11.57 -1.50 -0.44
N ALA A 80 12.43 -2.51 -0.31
CA ALA A 80 13.54 -2.51 0.64
C ALA A 80 14.51 -1.34 0.37
N VAL A 81 14.92 -1.14 -0.89
CA VAL A 81 15.79 -0.02 -1.28
C VAL A 81 15.11 1.33 -1.00
N ALA A 82 13.85 1.49 -1.38
CA ALA A 82 13.11 2.72 -1.20
C ALA A 82 12.93 3.09 0.28
N SER A 83 12.62 2.12 1.14
CA SER A 83 12.48 2.32 2.59
C SER A 83 13.80 2.75 3.25
N ALA A 84 14.93 2.20 2.80
CA ALA A 84 16.25 2.59 3.28
C ALA A 84 16.56 4.06 2.92
N PHE A 85 16.37 4.46 1.66
CA PHE A 85 16.53 5.85 1.22
C PHE A 85 15.61 6.81 1.98
N HIS A 86 14.34 6.42 2.15
CA HIS A 86 13.38 7.24 2.87
C HIS A 86 13.78 7.45 4.34
N SER A 87 14.33 6.42 5.00
CA SER A 87 14.83 6.50 6.37
C SER A 87 16.03 7.43 6.50
N LEU A 88 17.00 7.34 5.58
CA LEU A 88 18.14 8.25 5.52
C LEU A 88 17.69 9.70 5.32
N ALA A 89 16.79 9.94 4.35
CA ALA A 89 16.26 11.26 4.07
C ALA A 89 15.49 11.85 5.26
N LYS A 90 14.68 11.04 5.97
CA LYS A 90 14.02 11.44 7.23
C LYS A 90 15.03 11.86 8.29
N GLY A 91 16.12 11.10 8.43
CA GLY A 91 17.21 11.43 9.35
C GLY A 91 17.81 12.81 9.07
N VAL A 92 18.07 13.13 7.80
CA VAL A 92 18.54 14.45 7.38
C VAL A 92 17.53 15.54 7.75
N GLY A 93 16.26 15.36 7.42
CA GLY A 93 15.20 16.32 7.75
C GLY A 93 15.10 16.63 9.24
N HIS A 94 15.24 15.61 10.09
CA HIS A 94 15.22 15.74 11.54
C HIS A 94 16.50 16.40 12.07
N GLN A 95 17.68 15.89 11.69
CA GLN A 95 18.97 16.35 12.20
C GLN A 95 19.25 17.81 11.87
N PHE A 96 18.84 18.26 10.68
CA PHE A 96 19.07 19.62 10.21
C PHE A 96 17.84 20.53 10.37
N ARG A 97 16.74 20.04 10.95
CA ARG A 97 15.48 20.78 11.17
C ARG A 97 14.91 21.41 9.89
N THR A 98 15.02 20.71 8.75
CA THR A 98 14.58 21.18 7.43
C THR A 98 13.18 20.71 7.05
N GLY A 99 12.48 20.02 7.96
CA GLY A 99 11.10 19.59 7.79
C GLY A 99 10.95 18.19 7.19
N GLN A 100 9.77 17.91 6.64
CA GLN A 100 9.44 16.60 6.07
C GLN A 100 10.02 16.43 4.67
N VAL A 101 10.54 15.23 4.39
CA VAL A 101 10.99 14.85 3.05
C VAL A 101 9.79 14.78 2.13
N ARG A 102 9.81 15.60 1.07
CA ARG A 102 8.78 15.54 0.03
C ARG A 102 9.07 14.44 -0.99
N GLN A 103 10.31 14.38 -1.45
CA GLN A 103 10.76 13.45 -2.48
C GLN A 103 12.27 13.23 -2.39
N THR A 104 12.72 12.03 -2.74
CA THR A 104 14.10 11.66 -3.03
C THR A 104 14.22 11.35 -4.52
N MET A 105 15.30 11.81 -5.16
CA MET A 105 15.63 11.47 -6.55
C MET A 105 17.08 11.00 -6.59
N VAL A 106 17.31 9.85 -7.23
CA VAL A 106 18.64 9.29 -7.46
C VAL A 106 18.82 9.12 -8.96
N GLU A 107 19.86 9.74 -9.49
CA GLU A 107 20.30 9.59 -10.88
C GLU A 107 21.37 8.49 -10.95
N MET A 108 21.19 7.57 -11.90
CA MET A 108 22.09 6.47 -12.20
C MET A 108 22.43 6.52 -13.69
N GLU A 109 23.47 5.79 -14.11
CA GLU A 109 23.94 5.78 -15.50
C GLU A 109 22.82 5.51 -16.52
N ASP A 110 21.93 4.56 -16.21
CA ASP A 110 20.88 4.09 -17.12
C ASP A 110 19.45 4.45 -16.68
N GLY A 111 19.30 5.40 -15.75
CA GLY A 111 17.97 5.84 -15.32
C GLY A 111 17.89 6.54 -13.98
N TYR A 112 16.65 6.68 -13.52
CA TYR A 112 16.32 7.43 -12.30
C TYR A 112 15.47 6.60 -11.36
N LEU A 113 15.72 6.76 -10.06
CA LEU A 113 14.85 6.31 -8.98
C LEU A 113 14.22 7.54 -8.31
N PHE A 114 12.90 7.57 -8.27
CA PHE A 114 12.11 8.55 -7.54
C PHE A 114 11.41 7.90 -6.36
N ILE A 115 11.42 8.56 -5.21
CA ILE A 115 10.69 8.11 -4.02
C ILE A 115 9.93 9.29 -3.44
N ALA A 116 8.61 9.23 -3.41
CA ALA A 116 7.75 10.27 -2.87
C ALA A 116 6.90 9.75 -1.70
N ALA A 117 6.65 10.59 -0.70
CA ALA A 117 5.71 10.24 0.37
C ALA A 117 4.28 10.10 -0.22
N ALA A 118 3.59 9.00 0.10
CA ALA A 118 2.30 8.62 -0.50
C ALA A 118 1.13 8.62 0.51
N GLY A 119 1.14 9.55 1.46
CA GLY A 119 0.19 9.62 2.57
C GLY A 119 0.85 9.33 3.92
N GLN A 120 0.04 9.08 4.95
CA GLN A 120 0.55 8.75 6.28
C GLN A 120 0.99 7.29 6.32
N GLY A 121 2.30 7.06 6.34
CA GLY A 121 2.87 5.72 6.52
C GLY A 121 3.11 4.93 5.24
N SER A 122 3.13 5.58 4.08
CA SER A 122 3.44 4.94 2.79
C SER A 122 4.33 5.82 1.91
N ALA A 123 5.00 5.19 0.96
CA ALA A 123 5.79 5.84 -0.08
C ALA A 123 5.51 5.21 -1.45
N LEU A 124 5.70 6.00 -2.50
CA LEU A 124 5.69 5.57 -3.90
C LEU A 124 7.13 5.60 -4.41
N ALA A 125 7.61 4.48 -4.93
CA ALA A 125 8.88 4.34 -5.61
C ALA A 125 8.67 4.11 -7.11
N VAL A 126 9.42 4.81 -7.96
CA VAL A 126 9.34 4.70 -9.42
C VAL A 126 10.74 4.61 -10.01
N LEU A 127 10.97 3.60 -10.84
CA LEU A 127 12.16 3.46 -11.68
C LEU A 127 11.84 3.84 -13.11
N SER A 128 12.72 4.62 -13.72
CA SER A 128 12.59 5.04 -15.12
C SER A 128 13.93 4.93 -15.85
N GLY A 129 13.87 4.90 -17.18
CA GLY A 129 15.06 4.99 -18.04
C GLY A 129 15.62 6.41 -18.15
N ILE A 130 16.85 6.54 -18.63
CA ILE A 130 17.56 7.82 -18.75
C ILE A 130 16.92 8.81 -19.74
N GLN A 131 16.11 8.32 -20.67
CA GLN A 131 15.41 9.16 -21.66
C GLN A 131 14.09 9.74 -21.14
N ALA A 132 13.75 9.49 -19.87
CA ALA A 132 12.48 9.92 -19.31
C ALA A 132 12.37 11.44 -19.17
N ASP A 133 11.18 11.97 -19.48
CA ASP A 133 10.82 13.33 -19.11
C ASP A 133 10.55 13.39 -17.59
N LEU A 134 11.53 13.92 -16.85
CA LEU A 134 11.47 14.03 -15.39
C LEU A 134 10.29 14.92 -14.93
N GLY A 135 9.89 15.91 -15.74
CA GLY A 135 8.75 16.77 -15.46
C GLY A 135 7.43 16.00 -15.56
N LEU A 136 7.29 15.17 -16.58
CA LEU A 136 6.13 14.30 -16.75
C LEU A 136 6.05 13.24 -15.63
N ILE A 137 7.18 12.60 -15.30
CA ILE A 137 7.25 11.66 -14.16
C ILE A 137 6.79 12.35 -12.88
N ALA A 138 7.35 13.51 -12.54
CA ALA A 138 7.01 14.22 -11.32
C ALA A 138 5.51 14.62 -11.26
N TYR A 139 4.95 15.02 -12.41
CA TYR A 139 3.53 15.34 -12.54
C TYR A 139 2.64 14.11 -12.27
N GLU A 140 2.87 13.00 -12.98
CA GLU A 140 2.05 11.80 -12.81
C GLU A 140 2.26 11.16 -11.42
N MET A 141 3.48 11.20 -10.86
CA MET A 141 3.71 10.79 -9.47
C MET A 141 2.90 11.61 -8.48
N THR A 142 2.86 12.94 -8.64
CA THR A 142 2.07 13.82 -7.77
C THR A 142 0.58 13.51 -7.87
N ARG A 143 0.08 13.25 -9.09
CA ARG A 143 -1.30 12.84 -9.35
C ARG A 143 -1.62 11.49 -8.71
N LEU A 144 -0.72 10.52 -8.85
CA LEU A 144 -0.86 9.18 -8.28
C LEU A 144 -0.84 9.21 -6.75
N VAL A 145 0.10 9.91 -6.12
CA VAL A 145 0.19 10.04 -4.65
C VAL A 145 -1.11 10.53 -4.04
N ARG A 146 -1.79 11.49 -4.69
CA ARG A 146 -3.11 11.98 -4.24
C ARG A 146 -4.16 10.88 -4.27
N ARG A 147 -4.23 10.12 -5.37
CA ARG A 147 -5.17 9.00 -5.53
C ARG A 147 -4.87 7.86 -4.55
N VAL A 148 -3.60 7.50 -4.38
CA VAL A 148 -3.17 6.48 -3.40
C VAL A 148 -3.56 6.91 -1.98
N GLY A 149 -3.37 8.18 -1.64
CA GLY A 149 -3.77 8.74 -0.35
C GLY A 149 -5.27 8.56 -0.06
N GLU A 150 -6.16 8.71 -1.05
CA GLU A 150 -7.59 8.46 -0.91
C GLU A 150 -7.92 6.99 -0.61
N HIS A 151 -7.18 6.05 -1.20
CA HIS A 151 -7.39 4.61 -1.03
C HIS A 151 -6.77 4.07 0.28
N LEU A 152 -5.69 4.70 0.76
CA LEU A 152 -5.00 4.32 2.00
C LEU A 152 -5.56 5.04 3.25
N SER A 153 -6.18 6.21 3.10
CA SER A 153 -6.74 6.98 4.23
C SER A 153 -8.17 6.57 4.60
N ALA A 154 -8.76 5.57 3.93
CA ALA A 154 -10.04 5.02 4.35
C ALA A 154 -9.89 4.45 5.78
N PRO A 155 -10.62 4.96 6.77
CA PRO A 155 -10.47 4.49 8.15
C PRO A 155 -10.75 2.99 8.20
N ALA A 156 -9.89 2.24 8.89
CA ALA A 156 -10.27 0.91 9.36
C ALA A 156 -11.60 1.09 10.09
N ARG A 157 -12.67 0.46 9.60
CA ARG A 157 -13.98 0.53 10.25
C ARG A 157 -13.79 0.01 11.67
N THR A 158 -13.85 0.90 12.66
CA THR A 158 -14.07 0.53 14.05
C THR A 158 -15.50 0.02 14.12
N ASP A 159 -15.65 -1.29 13.96
CA ASP A 159 -16.88 -1.99 14.26
C ASP A 159 -17.13 -1.84 15.78
N GLY A 160 -18.25 -1.22 16.12
CA GLY A 160 -18.76 -1.08 17.49
C GLY A 160 -19.61 -2.27 17.92
#